data_AF-A0A2E8RLT5-F1
#
_entry.id   AF-A0A2E8RLT5-F1
#
_cell.length_a   1.000
_cell.length_b   1.000
_cell.length_c   1.000
_cell.angle_alpha   90.00
_cell.angle_beta   90.00
_cell.angle_gamma   90.00
#
_symmetry.space_group_name_H-M   'P 1'
#
loop_
_entity.id
_entity.type
_entity.pdbx_description
1 polymer ?
#
loop_
_entity_poly.entity_id
_entity_poly.type
_entity_poly.pdbx_seq_one_letter_code
_entity_poly.pdbx_strand_id
1 'polypeptide(L)'
;MTNYSATSRTSLTKVRDPNMFKKWVKTLPDTKLIEEDDDGEKLYGFLFDNRVPVYREINDTQFDIYQEIQPHISDGWSITFIEVGASGYDLIQGFAVIVTPSEISLIYLDQVIEDRLKELGNPNNTRI
;
A
#
# COMPACT_ATOMS: atom_id res chain seq x y z
N MET A 1 6.52 7.11 -25.46
CA MET A 1 6.37 7.31 -24.00
C MET A 1 5.49 6.19 -23.51
N THR A 2 6.05 5.29 -22.72
CA THR A 2 5.31 4.13 -22.22
C THR A 2 4.42 4.62 -21.08
N ASN A 3 3.11 4.62 -21.29
CA ASN A 3 2.14 5.09 -20.31
C ASN A 3 2.11 4.11 -19.13
N TYR A 4 2.95 4.33 -18.11
CA TYR A 4 2.83 3.62 -16.83
C TYR A 4 1.61 4.18 -16.11
N SER A 5 0.51 3.43 -16.15
CA SER A 5 -0.67 3.70 -15.34
C SER A 5 -0.62 2.75 -14.16
N ALA A 6 -0.51 3.30 -12.95
CA ALA A 6 -0.63 2.55 -11.72
C ALA A 6 -1.88 3.02 -10.97
N THR A 7 -2.63 2.08 -10.42
CA THR A 7 -3.63 2.40 -9.41
C THR A 7 -3.08 1.87 -8.10
N SER A 8 -2.90 2.77 -7.14
CA SER A 8 -2.49 2.39 -5.80
C SER A 8 -3.67 2.59 -4.85
N ARG A 9 -4.17 1.49 -4.30
CA ARG A 9 -5.15 1.48 -3.21
C ARG A 9 -4.51 0.80 -2.01
N THR A 10 -4.86 1.26 -0.82
CA THR A 10 -4.48 0.55 0.40
C THR A 10 -5.59 -0.35 0.93
N SER A 11 -5.19 -1.36 1.71
CA SER A 11 -6.12 -1.97 2.65
C SER A 11 -6.62 -0.93 3.66
N LEU A 12 -7.73 -1.25 4.32
CA LEU A 12 -8.19 -0.48 5.46
C LEU A 12 -7.36 -0.82 6.70
N THR A 13 -7.18 0.14 7.59
CA THR A 13 -6.43 -0.01 8.83
C THR A 13 -7.04 0.81 9.95
N LYS A 14 -6.83 0.36 11.19
CA LYS A 14 -7.18 1.12 12.38
C LYS A 14 -6.04 2.06 12.74
N VAL A 15 -6.37 3.31 13.07
CA VAL A 15 -5.36 4.33 13.42
C VAL A 15 -5.44 4.71 14.90
N ARG A 16 -4.28 5.01 15.51
CA ARG A 16 -4.17 5.32 16.95
C ARG A 16 -4.93 6.59 17.34
N ASP A 17 -4.79 7.63 16.54
CA ASP A 17 -5.45 8.92 16.71
C ASP A 17 -6.03 9.39 15.38
N PRO A 18 -7.35 9.25 15.17
CA PRO A 18 -8.02 9.69 13.95
C PRO A 18 -7.84 11.17 13.62
N ASN A 19 -7.73 12.05 14.63
CA ASN A 19 -7.62 13.48 14.41
C ASN A 19 -6.21 13.86 13.94
N MET A 20 -5.17 13.29 14.58
CA MET A 20 -3.79 13.48 14.12
C MET A 20 -3.58 12.87 12.75
N PHE A 21 -4.12 11.68 12.51
CA PHE A 21 -4.04 11.02 11.22
C PHE A 21 -4.68 11.87 10.12
N LYS A 22 -5.92 12.34 10.30
CA LYS A 22 -6.59 13.23 9.32
C LYS A 22 -5.83 14.53 9.05
N LYS A 23 -5.13 15.07 10.04
CA LYS A 23 -4.26 16.25 9.84
C LYS A 23 -3.05 15.90 8.98
N TRP A 24 -2.39 14.78 9.23
CA TRP A 24 -1.28 14.30 8.42
C TRP A 24 -1.72 13.99 6.98
N VAL A 25 -2.87 13.34 6.78
CA VAL A 25 -3.42 13.04 5.43
C VAL A 25 -3.57 14.30 4.57
N LYS A 26 -4.01 15.42 5.17
CA LYS A 26 -4.14 16.71 4.47
C LYS A 26 -2.83 17.30 3.95
N THR A 27 -1.69 16.75 4.37
CA THR A 27 -0.36 17.15 3.91
C THR A 27 0.16 16.26 2.77
N LEU A 28 -0.58 15.23 2.38
CA LEU A 28 -0.25 14.34 1.27
C LEU A 28 -0.89 14.90 -0.03
N PRO A 29 -0.12 15.03 -1.12
CA PRO A 29 -0.67 15.45 -2.40
C PRO A 29 -1.44 14.32 -3.08
N ASP A 30 -2.40 14.67 -3.95
CA ASP A 30 -3.16 13.74 -4.81
C ASP A 30 -3.67 12.47 -4.12
N THR A 31 -4.03 12.60 -2.83
CA THR A 31 -4.40 11.49 -1.96
C THR A 31 -5.84 11.66 -1.50
N LYS A 32 -6.66 10.65 -1.79
CA LYS A 32 -8.03 10.57 -1.29
C LYS A 32 -8.11 9.62 -0.10
N LEU A 33 -8.60 10.14 1.03
CA LEU A 33 -8.89 9.33 2.22
C LEU A 33 -10.16 8.50 2.01
N ILE A 34 -10.09 7.22 2.34
CA ILE A 34 -11.23 6.31 2.47
C ILE A 34 -11.50 6.13 3.97
N GLU A 35 -12.76 6.28 4.37
CA GLU A 35 -13.22 5.99 5.72
C GLU A 35 -14.35 4.97 5.63
N GLU A 36 -14.29 3.94 6.45
CA GLU A 36 -15.33 2.90 6.56
C GLU A 36 -15.64 2.67 8.04
N ASP A 37 -16.89 2.33 8.34
CA ASP A 37 -17.35 1.95 9.68
C ASP A 37 -17.66 0.45 9.64
N ASP A 38 -16.92 -0.32 10.43
CA ASP A 38 -17.05 -1.77 10.55
C ASP A 38 -17.35 -2.11 12.01
N ASP A 39 -18.58 -2.53 12.28
CA ASP A 39 -19.10 -2.87 13.62
C ASP A 39 -18.83 -1.79 14.71
N GLY A 40 -18.93 -0.51 14.34
CA GLY A 40 -18.68 0.62 15.25
C GLY A 40 -17.21 1.00 15.39
N GLU A 41 -16.30 0.32 14.68
CA GLU A 41 -14.90 0.72 14.54
C GLU A 41 -14.66 1.47 13.23
N LYS A 42 -14.03 2.64 13.32
CA LYS A 42 -13.62 3.40 12.13
C LYS A 42 -12.30 2.90 11.58
N LEU A 43 -12.32 2.54 10.30
CA LEU A 43 -11.16 2.12 9.54
C LEU A 43 -10.82 3.14 8.44
N TYR A 44 -9.55 3.18 8.07
CA TYR A 44 -8.99 4.19 7.18
C TYR A 44 -8.14 3.57 6.08
N GLY A 45 -8.21 4.11 4.87
CA GLY A 45 -7.33 3.73 3.77
C GLY A 45 -7.15 4.86 2.78
N PHE A 46 -6.42 4.60 1.70
CA PHE A 46 -6.10 5.60 0.69
C PHE A 46 -6.44 5.10 -0.72
N LEU A 47 -6.81 6.06 -1.55
CA LEU A 47 -6.78 5.95 -3.00
C LEU A 47 -5.82 7.02 -3.53
N PHE A 48 -4.90 6.61 -4.38
CA PHE A 48 -3.99 7.49 -5.08
C PHE A 48 -4.35 7.52 -6.56
N ASP A 49 -4.42 8.72 -7.15
CA ASP A 49 -4.90 8.89 -8.53
C ASP A 49 -3.90 8.36 -9.59
N ASN A 50 -2.61 8.26 -9.26
CA ASN A 50 -1.57 7.79 -10.20
C ASN A 50 -0.45 6.96 -9.56
N ARG A 51 0.07 7.40 -8.42
CA ARG A 51 1.19 6.75 -7.73
C ARG A 51 1.18 7.14 -6.27
N VAL A 52 1.86 6.36 -5.45
CA VAL A 52 2.09 6.74 -4.05
C VAL A 52 2.98 8.00 -4.01
N PRO A 53 2.63 9.05 -3.25
CA PRO A 53 3.37 10.30 -3.23
C PRO A 53 4.71 10.15 -2.51
N VAL A 54 5.74 10.83 -3.03
CA VAL A 54 7.12 10.82 -2.48
C VAL A 54 7.64 12.20 -2.11
N TYR A 55 6.84 13.24 -2.32
CA TYR A 55 7.18 14.64 -1.99
C TYR A 55 5.93 15.39 -1.51
N ARG A 56 6.10 16.37 -0.63
CA ARG A 56 5.01 17.30 -0.26
C ARG A 56 5.00 18.48 -1.22
N GLU A 57 3.83 18.82 -1.76
CA GLU A 57 3.69 19.96 -2.71
C GLU A 57 4.02 21.32 -2.10
N ILE A 58 3.74 21.52 -0.81
CA ILE A 58 3.88 22.82 -0.15
C ILE A 58 5.32 23.33 -0.11
N ASN A 59 6.30 22.42 -0.02
CA ASN A 59 7.70 22.75 0.22
C ASN A 59 8.69 21.88 -0.57
N ASP A 60 8.20 21.12 -1.56
CA ASP A 60 9.00 20.21 -2.39
C ASP A 60 9.92 19.28 -1.58
N THR A 61 9.47 18.89 -0.38
CA THR A 61 10.26 18.06 0.52
C THR A 61 9.96 16.59 0.26
N GLN A 62 11.00 15.83 -0.04
CA GLN A 62 10.91 14.38 -0.18
C GLN A 62 10.56 13.75 1.18
N PHE A 63 9.65 12.78 1.16
CA PHE A 63 9.28 12.01 2.35
C PHE A 63 9.05 10.54 2.00
N ASP A 64 9.17 9.68 3.01
CA ASP A 64 8.84 8.27 2.91
C ASP A 64 7.47 8.03 3.57
N ILE A 65 6.43 7.93 2.75
CA ILE A 65 5.06 7.67 3.21
C ILE A 65 4.95 6.39 4.04
N TYR A 66 5.77 5.37 3.75
CA TYR A 66 5.72 4.08 4.44
C TYR A 66 6.27 4.23 5.85
N GLN A 67 7.28 5.06 6.07
CA GLN A 67 7.78 5.39 7.40
C GLN A 67 6.85 6.35 8.15
N GLU A 68 6.36 7.38 7.48
CA GLU A 68 5.52 8.40 8.12
C GLU A 68 4.18 7.85 8.60
N ILE A 69 3.63 6.82 7.95
CA ILE A 69 2.36 6.22 8.37
C ILE A 69 2.51 5.29 9.59
N GLN A 70 3.67 4.70 9.86
CA GLN A 70 3.90 3.79 11.01
C GLN A 70 3.43 4.34 12.37
N PRO A 71 3.73 5.60 12.76
CA PRO A 71 3.26 6.15 14.03
C PRO A 71 1.73 6.32 14.10
N HIS A 72 1.03 6.31 12.96
CA HIS A 72 -0.42 6.44 12.91
C HIS A 72 -1.16 5.10 13.03
N ILE A 73 -0.56 3.98 12.63
CA ILE A 73 -1.21 2.66 12.61
C ILE A 73 -1.35 2.13 14.05
N SER A 74 -2.51 1.56 14.41
CA SER A 74 -2.71 0.95 15.72
C SER A 74 -1.89 -0.33 15.92
N ASP A 75 -1.57 -0.66 17.16
CA ASP A 75 -0.86 -1.91 17.46
C ASP A 75 -1.70 -3.13 17.04
N GLY A 76 -1.03 -4.13 16.46
CA GLY A 76 -1.70 -5.32 15.91
C GLY A 76 -2.37 -5.10 14.54
N TRP A 77 -2.31 -3.89 13.99
CA TRP A 77 -2.83 -3.57 12.66
C TRP A 77 -1.69 -3.33 11.66
N SER A 78 -2.04 -3.48 10.39
CA SER A 78 -1.18 -3.17 9.26
C SER A 78 -1.96 -2.39 8.22
N ILE A 79 -1.24 -1.74 7.31
CA ILE A 79 -1.80 -1.22 6.07
C ILE A 79 -0.96 -1.72 4.91
N THR A 80 -1.62 -2.23 3.87
CA THR A 80 -0.96 -2.73 2.67
C THR A 80 -1.16 -1.74 1.55
N PHE A 81 -0.08 -1.25 0.96
CA PHE A 81 -0.08 -0.51 -0.30
C PHE A 81 0.09 -1.51 -1.43
N ILE A 82 -0.81 -1.52 -2.39
CA ILE A 82 -0.68 -2.36 -3.59
C ILE A 82 -0.52 -1.41 -4.76
N GLU A 83 0.60 -1.51 -5.46
CA GLU A 83 0.83 -0.80 -6.72
C GLU A 83 0.94 -1.83 -7.84
N VAL A 84 0.06 -1.70 -8.84
CA VAL A 84 0.11 -2.51 -10.06
C VAL A 84 0.09 -1.55 -11.22
N GLY A 85 1.07 -1.68 -12.11
CA GLY A 85 1.16 -0.89 -13.33
C GLY A 85 1.46 -1.74 -14.55
N ALA A 86 1.12 -1.19 -15.72
CA ALA A 86 1.42 -1.80 -17.01
C ALA A 86 2.44 -0.95 -17.78
N SER A 87 3.47 -1.59 -18.32
CA SER A 87 4.39 -0.98 -19.27
C SER A 87 4.10 -1.53 -20.67
N GLY A 88 3.65 -0.66 -21.58
CA GLY A 88 3.55 -0.98 -23.01
C GLY A 88 2.47 -2.00 -23.37
N TYR A 89 1.40 -2.09 -22.57
CA TYR A 89 0.26 -3.02 -22.72
C TYR A 89 0.54 -4.52 -22.45
N ASP A 90 1.80 -4.96 -22.40
CA ASP A 90 2.14 -6.39 -22.28
C ASP A 90 2.79 -6.78 -20.93
N LEU A 91 3.39 -5.82 -20.21
CA LEU A 91 4.10 -6.11 -18.96
C LEU A 91 3.32 -5.54 -17.77
N ILE A 92 2.60 -6.40 -17.06
CA ILE A 92 2.00 -6.07 -15.76
C ILE A 92 3.04 -6.36 -14.68
N GLN A 93 3.49 -5.32 -13.99
CA GLN A 93 4.36 -5.44 -12.82
C GLN A 93 3.67 -4.81 -11.63
N GLY A 94 3.93 -5.37 -10.45
CA GLY A 94 3.38 -4.84 -9.23
C GLY A 94 4.16 -5.27 -8.01
N PHE A 95 3.97 -4.51 -6.96
CA PHE A 95 4.49 -4.83 -5.64
C PHE A 95 3.46 -4.46 -4.59
N ALA A 96 3.57 -5.11 -3.43
CA ALA A 96 2.86 -4.73 -2.24
C ALA A 96 3.85 -4.28 -1.17
N VAL A 97 3.57 -3.17 -0.49
CA VAL A 97 4.28 -2.75 0.72
C VAL A 97 3.34 -2.93 1.89
N ILE A 98 3.72 -3.81 2.82
CA ILE A 98 3.00 -3.99 4.08
C ILE A 98 3.71 -3.13 5.12
N VAL A 99 2.94 -2.24 5.75
CA VAL A 99 3.44 -1.36 6.80
C VAL A 99 2.72 -1.70 8.10
N THR A 100 3.50 -1.95 9.13
CA THR A 100 3.07 -2.09 10.52
C THR A 100 3.69 -0.97 11.36
N PRO A 101 3.29 -0.81 12.63
CA PRO A 101 3.97 0.10 13.54
C PRO A 101 5.48 -0.03 13.67
N SER A 102 6.05 -1.22 13.45
CA SER A 102 7.45 -1.52 13.71
C SER A 102 8.23 -2.00 12.49
N GLU A 103 7.55 -2.42 11.43
CA GLU A 103 8.15 -3.06 10.27
C GLU A 103 7.52 -2.58 8.97
N ILE A 104 8.37 -2.48 7.93
CA ILE A 104 7.97 -2.27 6.54
C ILE A 104 8.50 -3.48 5.76
N SER A 105 7.61 -4.18 5.07
CA SER A 105 7.95 -5.37 4.27
C SER A 105 7.52 -5.13 2.82
N LEU A 106 8.41 -5.42 1.87
CA LEU A 106 8.16 -5.28 0.43
C LEU A 106 8.02 -6.66 -0.20
N ILE A 107 6.93 -6.86 -0.95
CA ILE A 107 6.63 -8.09 -1.66
C ILE A 107 6.52 -7.77 -3.15
N TYR A 108 7.36 -8.40 -3.96
CA TYR A 108 7.28 -8.32 -5.42
C TYR A 108 6.35 -9.39 -5.96
N LEU A 109 5.47 -9.03 -6.91
CA LEU A 109 4.56 -9.99 -7.54
C LEU A 109 5.32 -11.13 -8.24
N ASP A 110 6.44 -10.80 -8.89
CA ASP A 110 7.29 -11.77 -9.59
C ASP A 110 7.82 -12.85 -8.64
N GLN A 111 8.24 -12.46 -7.44
CA GLN A 111 8.72 -13.39 -6.41
C GLN A 111 7.60 -14.34 -5.95
N VAL A 112 6.38 -13.81 -5.73
CA VAL A 112 5.21 -14.61 -5.37
C VAL A 112 4.87 -15.63 -6.48
N ILE A 113 4.94 -15.21 -7.75
CA ILE A 113 4.70 -16.09 -8.89
C ILE A 113 5.77 -17.19 -8.97
N GLU A 114 7.05 -16.84 -8.84
CA GLU A 114 8.14 -17.81 -8.86
C GLU A 114 8.00 -18.87 -7.76
N ASP A 115 7.70 -18.44 -6.54
CA ASP A 115 7.53 -19.35 -5.41
C ASP A 115 6.31 -20.25 -5.63
N ARG A 116 5.22 -19.71 -6.18
CA ARG A 116 4.04 -20.51 -6.52
C ARG A 116 4.31 -21.51 -7.65
N LEU A 117 5.12 -21.18 -8.63
CA LEU A 117 5.51 -22.10 -9.70
C LEU A 117 6.37 -23.25 -9.17
N LYS A 118 7.31 -22.98 -8.24
CA LYS A 118 8.11 -24.02 -7.57
C LYS A 118 7.20 -24.98 -6.79
N GLU A 119 6.22 -24.44 -6.08
CA GLU A 119 5.23 -25.24 -5.36
C GLU A 119 4.38 -26.14 -6.27
N LEU A 120 3.93 -25.62 -7.42
CA LEU A 120 3.11 -26.36 -8.38
C LEU A 120 3.92 -27.40 -9.16
N GLY A 121 5.18 -27.10 -9.47
CA GLY A 121 6.12 -28.02 -10.09
C GLY A 121 6.64 -29.11 -9.15
N ASN A 122 6.35 -29.01 -7.84
CA ASN A 122 6.74 -30.02 -6.87
C ASN A 122 5.72 -31.17 -6.84
N PRO A 123 6.08 -32.39 -7.30
CA PRO A 123 5.15 -33.53 -7.38
C PRO A 123 4.65 -34.02 -6.01
N ASN A 124 5.26 -33.58 -4.90
CA ASN A 124 4.87 -33.93 -3.54
C ASN A 124 3.93 -32.92 -2.88
N ASN A 125 3.53 -31.85 -3.59
CA ASN A 125 2.67 -30.81 -3.05
C ASN A 125 1.19 -31.22 -3.20
N THR A 126 0.74 -32.16 -2.37
CA THR A 126 -0.66 -32.56 -2.24
C THR A 126 -1.47 -31.34 -1.80
N ARG A 127 -2.24 -30.75 -2.73
CA ARG A 127 -3.21 -29.68 -2.45
C ARG A 127 -4.20 -30.17 -1.38
N ILE A 128 -4.31 -29.43 -0.28
CA ILE A 128 -5.41 -29.53 0.69
C ILE A 128 -6.56 -28.67 0.19
#